data_AF-A0A7C3SJG1-F1
#
_entry.id   AF-A0A7C3SJG1-F1
#
_cell.length_a   1.000
_cell.length_b   1.000
_cell.length_c   1.000
_cell.angle_alpha   90.00
_cell.angle_beta   90.00
_cell.angle_gamma   90.00
#
_symmetry.space_group_name_H-M   'P 1'
#
loop_
_entity.id
_entity.type
_entity.pdbx_description
1 polymer ?
#
loop_
_entity_poly.entity_id
_entity_poly.type
_entity_poly.pdbx_seq_one_letter_code
_entity_poly.pdbx_strand_id
1 'polypeptide(L)'
;MGRLFEFSCEHCGYQAEVSGGEDVGFLIVTRTMICLDCKEVVDVVVGESHPGSLGSDTHILGRCPRCRGRRVIPWPKSRPCPKCGGKMKKRYADPVCFWD
;
A
#
# COMPACT_ATOMS: atom_id res chain seq x y z
N MET A 1 10.12 1.85 11.87
CA MET A 1 8.66 1.95 12.06
C MET A 1 8.05 2.36 10.73
N GLY A 2 7.11 1.57 10.23
CA GLY A 2 6.35 1.94 9.03
C GLY A 2 5.43 3.13 9.32
N ARG A 3 5.08 3.89 8.29
CA ARG A 3 4.12 5.00 8.41
C ARG A 3 2.80 4.51 7.87
N LEU A 4 1.71 4.62 8.64
CA LEU A 4 0.37 4.34 8.16
C LEU A 4 -0.41 5.65 8.04
N PHE A 5 -1.12 5.83 6.92
CA PHE A 5 -1.98 6.99 6.72
C PHE A 5 -3.35 6.55 6.21
N GLU A 6 -4.39 7.26 6.68
CA GLU A 6 -5.73 7.11 6.13
C GLU A 6 -5.91 8.03 4.92
N PHE A 7 -6.44 7.45 3.83
CA PHE A 7 -6.83 8.16 2.62
C PHE A 7 -8.32 7.98 2.37
N SER A 8 -8.98 9.06 1.96
CA SER A 8 -10.42 9.02 1.64
C SER A 8 -10.73 9.74 0.33
N CYS A 9 -11.64 9.19 -0.45
CA CYS A 9 -12.20 9.80 -1.65
C CYS A 9 -13.58 10.37 -1.32
N GLU A 10 -13.72 11.69 -1.42
CA GLU A 10 -15.01 12.36 -1.15
C GLU A 10 -16.05 12.14 -2.26
N HIS A 11 -15.63 11.71 -3.45
CA HIS A 11 -16.54 11.51 -4.59
C HIS A 11 -17.30 10.19 -4.52
N CYS A 12 -16.68 9.12 -4.03
CA CYS A 12 -17.31 7.79 -3.96
C CYS A 12 -17.28 7.14 -2.58
N GLY A 13 -16.75 7.84 -1.56
CA GLY A 13 -16.64 7.33 -0.20
C GLY A 13 -15.56 6.29 0.05
N TYR A 14 -14.79 5.88 -0.98
CA TYR A 14 -13.72 4.90 -0.81
C TYR A 14 -12.64 5.37 0.16
N GLN A 15 -12.20 4.48 1.04
CA GLN A 15 -11.14 4.71 2.02
C GLN A 15 -10.06 3.64 1.92
N ALA A 16 -8.82 3.99 2.28
CA ALA A 16 -7.69 3.09 2.34
C ALA A 16 -6.71 3.52 3.44
N GLU A 17 -6.20 2.55 4.20
CA GLU A 17 -5.11 2.74 5.14
C GLU A 17 -3.85 2.12 4.57
N VAL A 18 -2.90 2.98 4.18
CA VAL A 18 -1.67 2.58 3.49
C VAL A 18 -0.52 3.53 3.81
N SER A 19 0.71 3.13 3.52
CA SER A 19 1.89 3.97 3.73
C SER A 19 1.92 5.23 2.85
N GLY A 20 1.13 5.25 1.77
CA GLY A 20 0.97 6.39 0.87
C GLY A 20 2.21 6.68 0.02
N GLY A 21 3.10 5.72 -0.15
CA GLY A 21 4.38 5.83 -0.82
C GLY A 21 5.25 4.60 -0.68
N GLU A 22 6.56 4.77 -0.83
CA GLU A 22 7.55 3.76 -0.46
C GLU A 22 7.72 3.77 1.07
N ASP A 23 7.80 2.59 1.65
CA ASP A 23 7.99 2.41 3.09
C ASP A 23 8.93 1.24 3.35
N VAL A 24 9.75 1.37 4.39
CA VAL A 24 10.78 0.39 4.75
C VAL A 24 10.51 -0.05 6.18
N GLY A 25 9.99 -1.27 6.30
CA GLY A 25 9.87 -1.96 7.58
C GLY A 25 11.19 -2.59 8.01
N PHE A 26 11.18 -3.21 9.18
CA PHE A 26 12.35 -3.90 9.73
C PHE A 26 12.81 -5.08 8.85
N LEU A 27 11.85 -5.80 8.25
CA LEU A 27 12.11 -6.99 7.44
C LEU A 27 11.91 -6.76 5.94
N ILE A 28 10.97 -5.89 5.56
CA ILE A 28 10.47 -5.78 4.19
C ILE A 28 10.39 -4.35 3.69
N VAL A 29 10.56 -4.19 2.38
CA VAL A 29 10.31 -2.95 1.66
C VAL A 29 8.94 -3.06 1.00
N THR A 30 8.07 -2.11 1.31
CA THR A 30 6.73 -2.02 0.71
C THR A 30 6.59 -0.77 -0.14
N ARG A 31 5.64 -0.82 -1.08
CA ARG A 31 5.25 0.32 -1.89
C ARG A 31 3.74 0.35 -2.03
N THR A 32 3.15 1.51 -1.81
CA THR A 32 1.73 1.72 -2.05
C THR A 32 1.43 1.68 -3.55
N MET A 33 0.53 0.78 -3.94
CA MET A 33 0.14 0.45 -5.31
C MET A 33 -1.38 0.39 -5.46
N ILE A 34 -1.88 0.48 -6.69
CA ILE A 34 -3.25 0.14 -7.04
C ILE A 34 -3.29 -1.32 -7.49
N CYS A 35 -4.15 -2.13 -6.87
CA CYS A 35 -4.55 -3.42 -7.43
C CYS A 35 -5.69 -3.21 -8.42
N LEU A 36 -5.46 -3.56 -9.69
CA LEU A 36 -6.45 -3.43 -10.77
C LEU A 36 -7.56 -4.47 -10.68
N ASP A 37 -7.30 -5.61 -10.03
CA ASP A 37 -8.30 -6.65 -9.77
C ASP A 37 -9.28 -6.20 -8.67
N CYS A 38 -8.77 -5.80 -7.51
CA CYS A 38 -9.60 -5.39 -6.38
C CYS A 38 -10.17 -3.97 -6.53
N LYS A 39 -9.56 -3.14 -7.38
CA LYS A 39 -9.78 -1.69 -7.42
C LYS A 39 -9.60 -1.07 -6.03
N GLU A 40 -8.44 -1.36 -5.43
CA GLU A 40 -8.04 -0.92 -4.10
C GLU A 40 -6.60 -0.37 -4.12
N VAL A 41 -6.32 0.58 -3.23
CA VAL A 41 -4.95 1.01 -2.93
C VAL A 41 -4.43 0.11 -1.80
N VAL A 42 -3.26 -0.48 -1.98
CA VAL A 42 -2.67 -1.48 -1.09
C VAL A 42 -1.16 -1.30 -0.99
N ASP A 43 -0.55 -1.67 0.13
CA ASP A 43 0.90 -1.78 0.24
C ASP A 43 1.37 -3.16 -0.24
N VAL A 44 2.22 -3.16 -1.27
CA VAL A 44 2.77 -4.37 -1.89
C VAL A 44 4.20 -4.53 -1.44
N VAL A 45 4.57 -5.74 -1.02
CA VAL A 45 5.96 -6.09 -0.74
C VAL A 45 6.73 -6.10 -2.06
N VAL A 46 7.73 -5.24 -2.17
CA VAL A 46 8.58 -5.11 -3.36
C VAL A 46 10.00 -5.59 -3.14
N GLY A 47 10.37 -5.89 -1.89
CA GLY A 47 11.67 -6.44 -1.55
C GLY A 47 11.82 -6.71 -0.06
N GLU A 48 13.04 -7.07 0.31
CA GLU A 48 13.49 -7.25 1.69
C GLU A 48 14.40 -6.10 2.12
N SER A 49 14.36 -5.74 3.40
CA SER A 49 15.23 -4.69 3.95
C SER A 49 16.66 -5.19 4.15
N HIS A 50 16.84 -6.49 4.40
CA HIS A 50 18.13 -7.17 4.50
C HIS A 50 18.07 -8.55 3.82
N PRO A 51 19.17 -9.05 3.22
CA PRO A 51 19.18 -10.36 2.58
C PRO A 51 18.72 -11.48 3.51
N GLY A 52 17.75 -12.27 3.07
CA GLY A 52 17.18 -13.38 3.84
C GLY A 52 16.07 -12.99 4.83
N SER A 53 15.66 -11.71 4.89
CA SER A 53 14.57 -11.28 5.78
C SER A 53 13.21 -11.83 5.38
N LEU A 54 13.02 -12.12 4.09
CA LEU A 54 11.82 -12.80 3.58
C LEU A 54 11.91 -14.33 3.68
N GLY A 55 13.07 -14.87 4.05
CA GLY A 55 13.33 -16.31 3.96
C GLY A 55 13.12 -16.84 2.53
N SER A 56 12.39 -17.97 2.41
CA SER A 56 11.97 -18.53 1.11
C SER A 56 10.62 -18.01 0.62
N ASP A 57 9.97 -17.11 1.37
CA ASP A 57 8.65 -16.57 1.06
C ASP A 57 8.73 -15.42 0.04
N THR A 58 9.19 -15.78 -1.16
CA THR A 58 9.21 -14.88 -2.33
C THR A 58 7.84 -14.80 -3.00
N HIS A 59 6.88 -15.65 -2.61
CA HIS A 59 5.61 -15.75 -3.30
C HIS A 59 4.73 -14.53 -3.06
N ILE A 60 4.99 -13.73 -2.02
CA ILE A 60 4.30 -12.46 -1.74
C ILE A 60 4.85 -11.27 -2.54
N LEU A 61 6.06 -11.37 -3.11
CA LEU A 61 6.71 -10.25 -3.81
C LEU A 61 5.91 -9.81 -5.04
N GLY A 62 5.66 -8.51 -5.13
CA GLY A 62 4.96 -7.88 -6.26
C GLY A 62 3.49 -8.31 -6.39
N ARG A 63 2.86 -8.80 -5.32
CA ARG A 63 1.47 -9.26 -5.35
C ARG A 63 0.57 -8.42 -4.47
N CYS A 64 -0.69 -8.28 -4.89
CA CYS A 64 -1.72 -7.71 -4.05
C CYS A 64 -1.89 -8.54 -2.76
N PRO A 65 -1.84 -7.94 -1.56
CA PRO A 65 -2.00 -8.67 -0.31
C PRO A 65 -3.42 -9.23 -0.11
N ARG A 66 -4.41 -8.72 -0.85
CA ARG A 66 -5.82 -9.11 -0.75
C ARG A 66 -6.16 -10.31 -1.63
N CYS A 67 -5.90 -10.19 -2.94
CA CYS A 67 -6.28 -11.22 -3.92
C CYS A 67 -5.12 -12.06 -4.44
N ARG A 68 -3.87 -11.78 -4.04
CA ARG A 68 -2.63 -12.40 -4.57
C ARG A 68 -2.41 -12.23 -6.08
N GLY A 69 -3.21 -11.39 -6.73
CA GLY A 69 -3.07 -11.00 -8.13
C GLY A 69 -1.78 -10.20 -8.38
N ARG A 70 -1.27 -10.30 -9.61
CA ARG A 70 -0.06 -9.57 -10.07
C ARG A 70 -0.37 -8.26 -10.79
N ARG A 71 -1.65 -7.95 -11.02
CA ARG A 71 -2.06 -6.70 -11.69
C ARG A 71 -2.04 -5.53 -10.70
N VAL A 72 -0.86 -5.23 -10.18
CA VAL A 72 -0.60 -4.09 -9.31
C VAL A 72 0.25 -3.06 -10.04
N ILE A 73 -0.08 -1.78 -9.89
CA ILE A 73 0.67 -0.68 -10.50
C ILE A 73 1.00 0.39 -9.45
N PRO A 74 2.12 1.13 -9.58
CA PRO A 74 2.44 2.20 -8.65
C PRO A 74 1.30 3.19 -8.49
N TRP A 75 0.96 3.55 -7.25
CA TRP A 75 -0.04 4.58 -7.00
C TRP A 75 0.58 5.95 -7.32
N PRO A 76 0.10 6.69 -8.33
CA PRO A 76 0.80 7.90 -8.78
C PRO A 76 0.69 9.04 -7.76
N LYS A 77 1.59 10.03 -7.86
CA LYS A 77 1.63 11.18 -6.93
C LYS A 77 0.34 12.00 -6.90
N SER A 78 -0.46 11.97 -7.97
CA SER A 78 -1.79 12.58 -8.03
C SER A 78 -2.82 11.90 -7.10
N ARG A 79 -2.51 10.72 -6.56
CA ARG A 79 -3.32 9.93 -5.62
C ARG A 79 -4.76 9.73 -6.10
N PRO A 80 -4.97 9.17 -7.31
CA PRO A 80 -6.29 8.93 -7.84
C PRO A 80 -6.97 7.79 -7.08
N CYS A 81 -8.27 7.90 -6.92
CA CYS A 81 -9.13 6.87 -6.38
C CYS A 81 -9.20 5.69 -7.38
N PRO A 82 -8.92 4.45 -6.96
CA PRO A 82 -8.96 3.29 -7.86
C PRO A 82 -10.38 2.91 -8.29
N LYS A 83 -11.42 3.45 -7.63
CA LYS A 83 -12.83 3.14 -7.91
C LYS A 83 -13.48 4.12 -8.89
N CYS A 84 -13.18 5.42 -8.77
CA CYS A 84 -13.84 6.46 -9.56
C CYS A 84 -12.89 7.45 -10.25
N GLY A 85 -11.58 7.34 -10.06
CA GLY A 85 -10.59 8.28 -10.62
C GLY A 85 -10.49 9.63 -9.90
N GLY A 86 -11.42 9.96 -9.00
CA GLY A 86 -11.39 11.20 -8.21
C GLY A 86 -10.17 11.29 -7.28
N LYS A 87 -9.82 12.49 -6.82
CA LYS A 87 -8.65 12.69 -5.94
C LYS A 87 -8.90 12.10 -4.55
N MET A 88 -7.91 11.39 -3.99
CA MET A 88 -7.92 10.98 -2.59
C MET A 88 -7.23 12.02 -1.71
N LYS A 89 -7.86 12.34 -0.58
CA LYS A 89 -7.30 13.22 0.46
C LYS A 89 -6.70 12.36 1.56
N LYS A 90 -5.47 12.73 1.96
CA LYS A 90 -4.86 12.22 3.18
C LYS A 90 -5.62 12.81 4.36
N ARG A 91 -6.17 11.97 5.22
CA ARG A 91 -6.66 12.41 6.53
C ARG A 91 -5.45 12.48 7.47
N TYR A 92 -5.43 13.46 8.37
CA TYR A 92 -4.42 13.49 9.44
C TYR A 92 -4.71 12.28 10.34
N ALA A 93 -4.14 11.13 9.98
CA ALA A 93 -3.87 10.09 10.95
C ALA A 93 -2.68 10.62 11.74
N ASP A 94 -2.87 10.92 13.02
CA ASP A 94 -1.77 10.87 13.98
C ASP A 94 -0.98 9.57 13.69
N PRO A 95 0.36 9.58 13.74
CA PRO A 95 1.12 8.36 13.50
C PRO A 95 0.65 7.30 14.50
N VAL A 96 -0.15 6.35 14.01
CA VAL A 96 -0.62 5.20 14.77
C VAL A 96 0.59 4.26 14.87
N CYS A 97 1.44 4.52 15.86
CA CYS A 97 2.54 3.65 16.26
C CYS A 97 1.96 2.35 16.82
N PHE A 98 1.81 1.33 15.97
CA PHE A 98 1.68 -0.06 16.38
C PHE A 98 2.59 -0.83 15.41
N TRP A 99 3.56 -1.64 15.83
CA TRP A 99 3.51 -2.73 16.78
C TRP A 99 4.89 -2.96 17.45
N ASP A 100 4.88 -3.69 18.57
CA ASP A 100 6.03 -4.29 19.30
C ASP A 100 6.81 -5.30 18.43
#